data_AF-A0A524K723-F1
#
_entry.id   AF-A0A524K723-F1
#
_cell.length_a   1.000
_cell.length_b   1.000
_cell.length_c   1.000
_cell.angle_alpha   90.00
_cell.angle_beta   90.00
_cell.angle_gamma   90.00
#
_symmetry.space_group_name_H-M   'P 1'
#
loop_
_entity.id
_entity.type
_entity.pdbx_description
1 polymer ?
#
loop_
_entity_poly.entity_id
_entity_poly.type
_entity_poly.pdbx_seq_one_letter_code
_entity_poly.pdbx_strand_id
1 'polypeptide(L)'
;MNNSAIGNAMRIRLDLAALPPLPDFDPSYRRAPKRDTHLTPAHEALALRNALRYVPEEFHAVLAPEFLDELRTRGRIYGYRFRPAGQLVGKPIDRYAGACLEGKAFQVMIDNNLDFDIALYPYELVTYGETGQVCQNWMQYRLIKKYLEILDRDMTLVIESGHPLGLFKSHSLAPRVVITNGLMIGMFDNQKDFNHAAALGVA
;
A
#
# COMPACT_ATOMS: atom_id res chain seq x y z
N MET A 1 -8.86 13.11 -19.58
CA MET A 1 -9.66 12.85 -18.35
C MET A 1 -9.04 13.65 -17.22
N ASN A 2 -9.82 14.38 -16.44
CA ASN A 2 -9.33 15.06 -15.22
C ASN A 2 -9.56 14.16 -13.99
N ASN A 3 -8.89 14.43 -12.88
CA ASN A 3 -8.93 13.60 -11.68
C ASN A 3 -10.33 13.50 -11.05
N SER A 4 -11.13 14.57 -11.11
CA SER A 4 -12.53 14.55 -10.68
C SER A 4 -13.36 13.52 -11.44
N ALA A 5 -13.23 13.46 -12.78
CA ALA A 5 -13.93 12.46 -13.59
C ALA A 5 -13.49 11.02 -13.26
N ILE A 6 -12.19 10.80 -13.04
CA ILE A 6 -11.67 9.49 -12.63
C ILE A 6 -12.20 9.11 -11.25
N GLY A 7 -12.16 10.04 -10.29
CA GLY A 7 -12.66 9.86 -8.94
C GLY A 7 -14.15 9.51 -8.90
N ASN A 8 -14.96 10.11 -9.78
CA ASN A 8 -16.39 9.82 -9.89
C ASN A 8 -16.69 8.46 -10.55
N ALA A 9 -15.79 7.96 -11.40
CA ALA A 9 -15.91 6.63 -12.00
C ALA A 9 -15.44 5.50 -11.05
N MET A 10 -14.54 5.82 -10.11
CA MET A 10 -14.04 4.85 -9.13
C MET A 10 -15.09 4.53 -8.07
N ARG A 11 -15.51 3.26 -8.03
CA ARG A 11 -16.43 2.74 -7.00
C ARG A 11 -15.77 2.48 -5.65
N ILE A 12 -14.45 2.25 -5.66
CA ILE A 12 -13.68 1.90 -4.48
C ILE A 12 -12.52 2.88 -4.41
N ARG A 13 -12.49 3.66 -3.33
CA ARG A 13 -11.48 4.68 -3.08
C ARG A 13 -11.34 4.91 -1.58
N LEU A 14 -10.32 5.66 -1.20
CA LEU A 14 -10.19 6.18 0.16
C LEU A 14 -11.14 7.36 0.33
N ASP A 15 -12.39 7.06 0.68
CA ASP A 15 -13.34 8.09 1.11
C ASP A 15 -12.95 8.56 2.52
N LEU A 16 -12.39 9.77 2.60
CA LEU A 16 -11.94 10.40 3.83
C LEU A 16 -12.87 11.56 4.13
N ALA A 17 -13.61 11.51 5.23
CA ALA A 17 -14.36 12.67 5.71
C ALA A 17 -13.41 13.75 6.28
N ALA A 18 -12.25 13.32 6.80
CA ALA A 18 -11.16 14.15 7.27
C ALA A 18 -9.85 13.36 7.18
N LEU A 19 -8.72 14.07 7.21
CA LEU A 19 -7.41 13.43 7.31
C LEU A 19 -7.28 12.71 8.67
N PRO A 20 -6.81 11.44 8.68
CA PRO A 20 -6.44 10.79 9.95
C PRO A 20 -5.37 11.61 10.67
N PRO A 21 -5.26 11.54 12.01
CA PRO A 21 -4.18 12.22 12.72
C PRO A 21 -2.81 11.68 12.30
N LEU A 22 -1.75 12.44 12.61
CA LEU A 22 -0.38 11.92 12.47
C LEU A 22 -0.22 10.70 13.40
N PRO A 23 0.45 9.64 12.94
CA PRO A 23 0.61 8.44 13.74
C PRO A 23 1.72 8.63 14.77
N ASP A 24 1.54 8.02 15.93
CA ASP A 24 2.61 7.85 16.91
C ASP A 24 3.44 6.60 16.57
N PHE A 25 4.75 6.71 16.80
CA PHE A 25 5.70 5.61 16.64
C PHE A 25 6.27 5.25 18.01
N ASP A 26 6.06 4.01 18.41
CA ASP A 26 6.68 3.47 19.60
C ASP A 26 8.16 3.18 19.30
N PRO A 27 9.10 3.81 20.03
CA PRO A 27 10.53 3.67 19.78
C PRO A 27 11.09 2.28 20.09
N SER A 28 10.34 1.41 20.77
CA SER A 28 10.74 0.02 21.02
C SER A 28 10.77 -0.83 19.75
N TYR A 29 9.99 -0.46 18.71
CA TYR A 29 9.96 -1.15 17.44
C TYR A 29 10.94 -0.56 16.44
N ARG A 30 11.63 -1.45 15.73
CA ARG A 30 12.63 -1.06 14.74
C ARG A 30 11.98 -0.34 13.56
N ARG A 31 12.75 0.56 12.96
CA ARG A 31 12.40 1.30 11.74
C ARG A 31 13.33 0.89 10.63
N ALA A 32 12.81 0.83 9.40
CA ALA A 32 13.65 0.54 8.25
C ALA A 32 14.71 1.65 8.08
N PRO A 33 15.95 1.30 7.71
CA PRO A 33 16.96 2.29 7.37
C PRO A 33 16.52 3.11 6.15
N LYS A 34 17.02 4.34 6.05
CA LYS A 34 16.79 5.20 4.89
C LYS A 34 17.23 4.48 3.62
N ARG A 35 16.40 4.55 2.58
CA ARG A 35 16.71 4.01 1.26
C ARG A 35 17.32 5.09 0.38
N ASP A 36 18.60 4.96 0.10
CA ASP A 36 19.26 5.92 -0.78
C ASP A 36 18.78 5.75 -2.21
N THR A 37 18.16 6.81 -2.73
CA THR A 37 17.80 6.94 -4.13
C THR A 37 18.18 8.34 -4.60
N HIS A 38 18.92 8.41 -5.70
CA HIS A 38 19.30 9.68 -6.32
C HIS A 38 18.15 10.16 -7.21
N LEU A 39 17.10 10.70 -6.60
CA LEU A 39 15.98 11.28 -7.32
C LEU A 39 16.29 12.70 -7.76
N THR A 40 15.93 13.03 -9.01
CA THR A 40 15.92 14.41 -9.49
C THR A 40 14.65 15.10 -9.00
N PRO A 41 14.56 16.44 -9.05
CA PRO A 41 13.30 17.14 -8.73
C PRO A 41 12.10 16.66 -9.56
N ALA A 42 12.34 16.26 -10.82
CA ALA A 42 11.30 15.68 -11.67
C ALA A 42 10.84 14.30 -11.17
N HIS A 43 11.77 13.47 -10.69
CA HIS A 43 11.45 12.17 -10.08
C HIS A 43 10.71 12.33 -8.75
N GLU A 44 11.10 13.28 -7.90
CA GLU A 44 10.36 13.58 -6.66
C GLU A 44 8.92 14.00 -6.98
N ALA A 45 8.72 14.90 -7.95
CA ALA A 45 7.39 15.30 -8.40
C ALA A 45 6.57 14.12 -8.95
N LEU A 46 7.20 13.19 -9.67
CA LEU A 46 6.56 11.98 -10.15
C LEU A 46 6.15 11.04 -8.99
N ALA A 47 7.05 10.80 -8.03
CA ALA A 47 6.76 9.99 -6.84
C ALA A 47 5.58 10.57 -6.05
N LEU A 48 5.55 11.89 -5.87
CA LEU A 48 4.43 12.58 -5.22
C LEU A 48 3.12 12.38 -5.97
N ARG A 49 3.09 12.60 -7.29
CA ARG A 49 1.87 12.34 -8.09
C ARG A 49 1.42 10.88 -7.98
N ASN A 50 2.37 9.95 -7.99
CA ASN A 50 2.08 8.52 -7.85
C ASN A 50 1.50 8.17 -6.48
N ALA A 51 1.96 8.79 -5.39
CA ALA A 51 1.37 8.60 -4.07
C ALA A 51 0.00 9.29 -3.94
N LEU A 52 -0.11 10.52 -4.43
CA LEU A 52 -1.33 11.33 -4.35
C LEU A 52 -2.51 10.76 -5.15
N ARG A 53 -2.25 9.84 -6.12
CA ARG A 53 -3.31 9.14 -6.87
C ARG A 53 -4.30 8.37 -6.00
N TYR A 54 -3.89 8.00 -4.78
CA TYR A 54 -4.71 7.21 -3.86
C TYR A 54 -5.65 8.05 -2.98
N VAL A 55 -5.47 9.36 -2.94
CA VAL A 55 -6.15 10.27 -1.99
C VAL A 55 -6.94 11.35 -2.73
N PRO A 56 -8.09 11.78 -2.19
CA PRO A 56 -8.88 12.87 -2.77
C PRO A 56 -8.07 14.17 -2.94
N GLU A 57 -8.32 14.89 -4.05
CA GLU A 57 -7.57 16.10 -4.43
C GLU A 57 -7.60 17.21 -3.37
N GLU A 58 -8.71 17.33 -2.65
CA GLU A 58 -8.89 18.31 -1.57
C GLU A 58 -7.85 18.20 -0.45
N PHE A 59 -7.23 17.02 -0.28
CA PHE A 59 -6.18 16.80 0.72
C PHE A 59 -4.77 16.94 0.17
N HIS A 60 -4.58 17.11 -1.15
CA HIS A 60 -3.25 17.11 -1.77
C HIS A 60 -2.35 18.22 -1.25
N ALA A 61 -2.91 19.42 -1.00
CA ALA A 61 -2.14 20.55 -0.49
C ALA A 61 -1.51 20.28 0.89
N VAL A 62 -2.16 19.46 1.72
CA VAL A 62 -1.67 19.07 3.05
C VAL A 62 -0.74 17.86 2.95
N LEU A 63 -1.09 16.87 2.14
CA LEU A 63 -0.34 15.61 2.05
C LEU A 63 0.94 15.69 1.22
N ALA A 64 0.99 16.55 0.20
CA ALA A 64 2.17 16.70 -0.65
C ALA A 64 3.46 17.02 0.12
N PRO A 65 3.50 18.01 1.03
CA PRO A 65 4.70 18.28 1.83
C PRO A 65 5.05 17.12 2.77
N GLU A 66 4.05 16.43 3.34
CA GLU A 66 4.29 15.26 4.21
C GLU A 66 4.92 14.11 3.44
N PHE A 67 4.38 13.78 2.27
CA PHE A 67 4.93 12.73 1.42
C PHE A 67 6.31 13.09 0.88
N LEU A 68 6.57 14.38 0.62
CA LEU A 68 7.89 14.82 0.19
C LEU A 68 8.91 14.68 1.32
N ASP A 69 8.52 14.99 2.56
CA ASP A 69 9.36 14.78 3.73
C ASP A 69 9.66 13.29 3.93
N GLU A 70 8.65 12.41 3.86
CA GLU A 70 8.85 10.96 3.92
C GLU A 70 9.82 10.48 2.82
N LEU A 71 9.62 10.94 1.58
CA LEU A 71 10.48 10.57 0.45
C LEU A 71 11.93 10.96 0.71
N ARG A 72 12.20 12.16 1.23
CA ARG A 72 13.56 12.67 1.44
C ARG A 72 14.24 12.08 2.68
N THR A 73 13.48 11.87 3.75
CA THR A 73 14.02 11.38 5.04
C THR A 73 14.09 9.86 5.12
N ARG A 74 13.18 9.15 4.43
CA ARG A 74 13.09 7.68 4.43
C ARG A 74 13.48 7.04 3.10
N GLY A 75 13.47 7.81 2.01
CA GLY A 75 13.74 7.30 0.65
C GLY A 75 12.53 6.72 -0.06
N ARG A 76 11.36 6.71 0.59
CA ARG A 76 10.08 6.19 0.08
C ARG A 76 8.92 6.94 0.71
N ILE A 77 7.77 6.92 0.05
CA ILE A 77 6.51 7.44 0.57
C ILE A 77 5.73 6.26 1.15
N TYR A 78 5.67 6.17 2.48
CA TYR A 78 4.90 5.14 3.20
C TYR A 78 3.46 5.57 3.44
N GLY A 79 3.20 6.88 3.40
CA GLY A 79 1.93 7.50 3.77
C GLY A 79 1.56 7.17 5.20
N TYR A 80 2.45 7.45 6.15
CA TYR A 80 2.32 7.01 7.54
C TYR A 80 0.98 7.40 8.17
N ARG A 81 0.44 8.56 7.81
CA ARG A 81 -0.90 9.04 8.22
C ARG A 81 -2.02 8.03 7.97
N PHE A 82 -1.90 7.19 6.95
CA PHE A 82 -2.91 6.21 6.58
C PHE A 82 -2.82 4.90 7.37
N ARG A 83 -1.75 4.69 8.14
CA ARG A 83 -1.58 3.52 8.99
C ARG A 83 -2.72 3.41 10.02
N PRO A 84 -3.31 2.22 10.23
CA PRO A 84 -4.24 2.01 11.34
C PRO A 84 -3.59 2.27 12.71
N ALA A 85 -4.33 2.87 13.64
CA ALA A 85 -3.84 3.09 15.00
C ALA A 85 -3.66 1.76 15.76
N GLY A 86 -2.74 1.74 16.72
CA GLY A 86 -2.41 0.55 17.51
C GLY A 86 -1.58 -0.48 16.75
N GLN A 87 -1.28 -1.60 17.40
CA GLN A 87 -0.54 -2.70 16.79
C GLN A 87 -1.48 -3.51 15.87
N LEU A 88 -0.98 -3.88 14.69
CA LEU A 88 -1.66 -4.86 13.87
C LEU A 88 -1.35 -6.25 14.41
N VAL A 89 -2.36 -7.11 14.41
CA VAL A 89 -2.25 -8.52 14.76
C VAL A 89 -3.23 -9.31 13.92
N GLY A 90 -2.89 -10.56 13.59
CA GLY A 90 -3.81 -11.49 12.94
C GLY A 90 -4.98 -11.84 13.88
N LYS A 91 -6.19 -11.33 13.60
CA LYS A 91 -7.36 -11.58 14.46
C LYS A 91 -8.06 -12.88 14.08
N PRO A 92 -8.92 -13.43 14.95
CA PRO A 92 -9.88 -14.46 14.56
C PRO A 92 -10.67 -14.07 13.29
N ILE A 93 -10.88 -15.01 12.38
CA ILE A 93 -11.41 -14.76 11.03
C ILE A 93 -12.82 -14.13 11.03
N ASP A 94 -13.60 -14.40 12.06
CA ASP A 94 -14.95 -13.85 12.30
C ASP A 94 -14.94 -12.35 12.61
N ARG A 95 -13.79 -11.78 12.98
CA ARG A 95 -13.62 -10.33 13.23
C ARG A 95 -13.40 -9.51 11.97
N TYR A 96 -13.23 -10.15 10.81
CA TYR A 96 -13.06 -9.47 9.53
C TYR A 96 -14.37 -9.37 8.75
N ALA A 97 -14.63 -8.18 8.21
CA ALA A 97 -15.69 -7.97 7.23
C ALA A 97 -15.29 -8.61 5.88
N GLY A 98 -16.25 -9.14 5.14
CA GLY A 98 -15.98 -9.85 3.89
C GLY A 98 -17.21 -10.54 3.33
N ALA A 99 -17.41 -10.45 2.01
CA ALA A 99 -18.49 -11.14 1.30
C ALA A 99 -18.19 -12.64 1.07
N CYS A 100 -16.92 -13.06 1.13
CA CYS A 100 -16.51 -14.46 1.10
C CYS A 100 -15.48 -14.79 2.21
N LEU A 101 -15.30 -16.08 2.48
CA LEU A 101 -14.38 -16.56 3.53
C LEU A 101 -12.93 -16.27 3.17
N GLU A 102 -12.57 -16.44 1.90
CA GLU A 102 -11.24 -16.22 1.37
C GLU A 102 -10.82 -14.75 1.53
N GLY A 103 -11.72 -13.80 1.22
CA GLY A 103 -11.49 -12.37 1.46
C GLY A 103 -11.18 -12.06 2.92
N LYS A 104 -11.88 -12.70 3.87
CA LYS A 104 -11.58 -12.56 5.31
C LYS A 104 -10.24 -13.21 5.68
N ALA A 105 -9.97 -14.41 5.17
CA ALA A 105 -8.73 -15.12 5.43
C ALA A 105 -7.50 -14.33 4.94
N PHE A 106 -7.54 -13.74 3.75
CA PHE A 106 -6.44 -12.91 3.26
C PHE A 106 -6.20 -11.69 4.14
N GLN A 107 -7.27 -11.10 4.71
CA GLN A 107 -7.12 -10.00 5.65
C GLN A 107 -6.42 -10.42 6.95
N VAL A 108 -6.68 -11.62 7.46
CA VAL A 108 -5.95 -12.20 8.60
C VAL A 108 -4.46 -12.32 8.25
N MET A 109 -4.16 -12.90 7.08
CA MET A 109 -2.78 -13.16 6.65
C MET A 109 -1.99 -11.87 6.40
N ILE A 110 -2.63 -10.83 5.86
CA ILE A 110 -2.01 -9.51 5.69
C ILE A 110 -1.66 -8.91 7.06
N ASP A 111 -2.59 -8.97 8.02
CA ASP A 111 -2.33 -8.39 9.35
C ASP A 111 -1.27 -9.21 10.10
N ASN A 112 -1.20 -10.53 9.91
CA ASN A 112 -0.14 -11.38 10.43
C ASN A 112 1.24 -10.99 9.86
N ASN A 113 1.36 -10.72 8.56
CA ASN A 113 2.63 -10.27 7.97
C ASN A 113 3.08 -8.90 8.48
N LEU A 114 2.15 -8.10 8.98
CA LEU A 114 2.39 -6.75 9.53
C LEU A 114 2.27 -6.72 11.06
N ASP A 115 2.21 -7.89 11.68
CA ASP A 115 2.12 -8.02 13.12
C ASP A 115 3.41 -7.48 13.76
N PHE A 116 3.27 -6.76 14.86
CA PHE A 116 4.38 -6.11 15.54
C PHE A 116 5.36 -7.11 16.18
N ASP A 117 4.91 -8.33 16.45
CA ASP A 117 5.75 -9.42 16.94
C ASP A 117 6.41 -10.23 15.79
N ILE A 118 6.00 -10.00 14.53
CA ILE A 118 6.44 -10.78 13.37
C ILE A 118 7.27 -9.93 12.40
N ALA A 119 6.79 -8.74 12.07
CA ALA A 119 7.37 -7.89 11.05
C ALA A 119 8.68 -7.25 11.52
N LEU A 120 9.70 -7.27 10.67
CA LEU A 120 10.99 -6.63 10.94
C LEU A 120 10.86 -5.11 11.10
N TYR A 121 10.12 -4.45 10.21
CA TYR A 121 9.82 -3.03 10.27
C TYR A 121 8.31 -2.81 10.07
N PRO A 122 7.49 -3.00 11.13
CA PRO A 122 6.04 -3.02 11.00
C PRO A 122 5.48 -1.68 10.50
N TYR A 123 6.14 -0.56 10.82
CA TYR A 123 5.75 0.77 10.35
C TYR A 123 6.03 1.01 8.86
N GLU A 124 7.02 0.32 8.29
CA GLU A 124 7.44 0.41 6.89
C GLU A 124 6.90 -0.75 6.02
N LEU A 125 5.95 -1.51 6.57
CA LEU A 125 5.31 -2.65 5.93
C LEU A 125 6.28 -3.78 5.53
N VAL A 126 7.46 -3.85 6.16
CA VAL A 126 8.49 -4.87 5.87
C VAL A 126 8.35 -6.02 6.85
N THR A 127 8.06 -7.21 6.33
CA THR A 127 7.96 -8.42 7.14
C THR A 127 9.35 -9.01 7.42
N TYR A 128 10.21 -9.16 6.41
CA TYR A 128 11.55 -9.75 6.56
C TYR A 128 12.51 -9.31 5.45
N GLY A 129 13.78 -9.75 5.57
CA GLY A 129 14.78 -9.60 4.51
C GLY A 129 15.16 -8.15 4.21
N GLU A 130 15.03 -7.27 5.19
CA GLU A 130 15.25 -5.81 5.12
C GLU A 130 14.29 -5.05 4.19
N THR A 131 13.91 -5.59 3.03
CA THR A 131 13.12 -4.92 1.99
C THR A 131 11.86 -5.66 1.58
N GLY A 132 11.61 -6.87 2.13
CA GLY A 132 10.43 -7.68 1.80
C GLY A 132 9.15 -7.04 2.34
N GLN A 133 8.50 -6.22 1.52
CA GLN A 133 7.30 -5.47 1.89
C GLN A 133 6.00 -6.19 1.50
N VAL A 134 4.95 -5.99 2.31
CA VAL A 134 3.59 -6.49 2.02
C VAL A 134 2.91 -5.67 0.94
N CYS A 135 3.02 -4.34 1.04
CA CYS A 135 2.68 -3.38 -0.02
C CYS A 135 3.55 -2.13 0.19
N GLN A 136 3.59 -1.24 -0.80
CA GLN A 136 4.55 -0.14 -0.82
C GLN A 136 4.21 0.94 0.21
N ASN A 137 2.92 1.11 0.52
CA ASN A 137 2.45 2.17 1.41
C ASN A 137 1.12 1.83 2.10
N TRP A 138 0.78 2.59 3.14
CA TRP A 138 -0.42 2.37 3.94
C TRP A 138 -1.73 2.72 3.21
N MET A 139 -1.69 3.54 2.16
CA MET A 139 -2.86 3.82 1.33
C MET A 139 -3.26 2.56 0.54
N GLN A 140 -2.28 1.85 -0.02
CA GLN A 140 -2.47 0.56 -0.66
C GLN A 140 -3.00 -0.49 0.32
N TYR A 141 -2.44 -0.59 1.53
CA TYR A 141 -2.98 -1.48 2.58
C TYR A 141 -4.48 -1.25 2.78
N ARG A 142 -4.89 0.01 3.03
CA ARG A 142 -6.32 0.32 3.27
C ARG A 142 -7.20 -0.02 2.08
N LEU A 143 -6.74 0.27 0.86
CA LEU A 143 -7.49 -0.07 -0.36
C LEU A 143 -7.61 -1.59 -0.53
N ILE A 144 -6.53 -2.35 -0.34
CA ILE A 144 -6.57 -3.82 -0.39
C ILE A 144 -7.61 -4.35 0.60
N LYS A 145 -7.61 -3.87 1.85
CA LYS A 145 -8.63 -4.28 2.85
C LYS A 145 -10.05 -3.98 2.35
N LYS A 146 -10.32 -2.77 1.83
CA LYS A 146 -11.62 -2.41 1.23
C LYS A 146 -12.02 -3.33 0.06
N TYR A 147 -11.08 -3.67 -0.83
CA TYR A 147 -11.35 -4.60 -1.93
C TYR A 147 -11.69 -6.01 -1.41
N LEU A 148 -10.95 -6.50 -0.40
CA LEU A 148 -11.18 -7.81 0.19
C LEU A 148 -12.50 -7.91 0.97
N GLU A 149 -13.01 -6.80 1.51
CA GLU A 149 -14.32 -6.75 2.18
C GLU A 149 -15.48 -7.01 1.21
N ILE A 150 -15.36 -6.56 -0.03
CA ILE A 150 -16.42 -6.70 -1.04
C ILE A 150 -16.14 -7.80 -2.08
N LEU A 151 -14.95 -8.40 -2.04
CA LEU A 151 -14.56 -9.50 -2.92
C LEU A 151 -15.54 -10.67 -2.75
N ASP A 152 -16.15 -11.08 -3.85
CA ASP A 152 -17.02 -12.25 -3.91
C ASP A 152 -16.34 -13.46 -4.58
N ARG A 153 -17.08 -14.56 -4.70
CA ARG A 153 -16.57 -15.80 -5.28
C ARG A 153 -16.45 -15.77 -6.80
N ASP A 154 -17.03 -14.81 -7.51
CA ASP A 154 -16.99 -14.71 -8.96
C ASP A 154 -16.13 -13.53 -9.42
N MET A 155 -15.27 -13.04 -8.54
CA MET A 155 -14.28 -12.00 -8.80
C MET A 155 -12.87 -12.46 -8.39
N THR A 156 -11.90 -11.77 -8.98
CA THR A 156 -10.47 -11.87 -8.65
C THR A 156 -9.92 -10.47 -8.43
N LEU A 157 -9.28 -10.25 -7.29
CA LEU A 157 -8.51 -9.04 -7.02
C LEU A 157 -7.13 -9.16 -7.65
N VAL A 158 -6.74 -8.20 -8.49
CA VAL A 158 -5.40 -8.13 -9.08
C VAL A 158 -4.58 -7.09 -8.32
N ILE A 159 -3.41 -7.49 -7.82
CA ILE A 159 -2.48 -6.64 -7.09
C ILE A 159 -1.13 -6.63 -7.84
N GLU A 160 -0.69 -5.43 -8.20
CA GLU A 160 0.56 -5.18 -8.93
C GLU A 160 1.57 -4.51 -8.00
N SER A 161 2.53 -5.28 -7.50
CA SER A 161 3.57 -4.82 -6.57
C SER A 161 3.01 -4.04 -5.38
N GLY A 162 1.92 -4.55 -4.78
CA GLY A 162 1.19 -3.90 -3.70
C GLY A 162 0.11 -2.91 -4.13
N HIS A 163 0.08 -2.44 -5.39
CA HIS A 163 -1.03 -1.63 -5.88
C HIS A 163 -2.26 -2.51 -6.19
N PRO A 164 -3.41 -2.31 -5.52
CA PRO A 164 -4.64 -3.02 -5.91
C PRO A 164 -5.19 -2.40 -7.20
N LEU A 165 -4.94 -3.04 -8.33
CA LEU A 165 -5.42 -2.59 -9.64
C LEU A 165 -6.95 -2.60 -9.70
N GLY A 166 -7.57 -3.66 -9.16
CA GLY A 166 -9.01 -3.73 -9.03
C GLY A 166 -9.56 -5.15 -9.00
N LEU A 167 -10.89 -5.23 -8.96
CA LEU A 167 -11.66 -6.47 -9.04
C LEU A 167 -12.10 -6.71 -10.48
N PHE A 168 -11.83 -7.91 -10.96
CA PHE A 168 -12.20 -8.36 -12.29
C PHE A 168 -13.12 -9.56 -12.18
N LYS A 169 -14.16 -9.61 -13.02
CA LYS A 169 -15.06 -10.75 -13.08
C LYS A 169 -14.27 -12.00 -13.49
N SER A 170 -14.45 -13.07 -12.74
CA SER A 170 -13.87 -14.38 -12.99
C SER A 170 -14.94 -15.45 -12.73
N HIS A 171 -14.64 -16.49 -11.94
CA HIS A 171 -15.56 -17.57 -11.59
C HIS A 171 -15.15 -18.22 -10.27
N SER A 172 -16.07 -18.92 -9.60
CA SER A 172 -15.84 -19.61 -8.32
C SER A 172 -14.56 -20.46 -8.19
N LEU A 173 -14.10 -21.10 -9.26
CA LEU A 173 -12.86 -21.91 -9.28
C LEU A 173 -11.56 -21.11 -9.55
N ALA A 174 -11.65 -19.83 -9.90
CA ALA A 174 -10.49 -18.98 -10.12
C ALA A 174 -9.81 -18.59 -8.79
N PRO A 175 -8.52 -18.18 -8.80
CA PRO A 175 -7.90 -17.55 -7.66
C PRO A 175 -8.68 -16.30 -7.25
N ARG A 176 -8.86 -16.11 -5.94
CA ARG A 176 -9.51 -14.92 -5.39
C ARG A 176 -8.63 -13.68 -5.44
N VAL A 177 -7.31 -13.88 -5.39
CA VAL A 177 -6.31 -12.81 -5.53
C VAL A 177 -5.17 -13.30 -6.43
N VAL A 178 -4.72 -12.44 -7.35
CA VAL A 178 -3.48 -12.61 -8.12
C VAL A 178 -2.53 -11.48 -7.72
N ILE A 179 -1.31 -11.83 -7.32
CA ILE A 179 -0.30 -10.89 -6.83
C ILE A 179 0.96 -11.06 -7.66
N THR A 180 1.47 -9.95 -8.18
CA THR A 180 2.84 -9.83 -8.67
C THR A 180 3.61 -8.89 -7.75
N ASN A 181 4.90 -9.13 -7.54
CA ASN A 181 5.76 -8.23 -6.77
C ASN A 181 7.12 -8.11 -7.47
N GLY A 182 7.56 -6.87 -7.74
CA GLY A 182 8.87 -6.59 -8.31
C GLY A 182 9.12 -7.20 -9.69
N LEU A 183 8.08 -7.44 -10.50
CA LEU A 183 8.29 -7.90 -11.88
C LEU A 183 8.85 -6.76 -12.72
N MET A 184 10.10 -6.93 -13.17
CA MET A 184 10.83 -5.97 -13.99
C MET A 184 11.11 -6.57 -15.38
N ILE A 185 11.23 -5.71 -16.39
CA ILE A 185 11.79 -6.13 -17.69
C ILE A 185 13.25 -6.50 -17.46
N GLY A 186 13.72 -7.64 -17.97
CA GLY A 186 15.04 -8.20 -17.62
C GLY A 186 16.23 -7.25 -17.80
N MET A 187 16.18 -6.30 -18.74
CA MET A 187 17.22 -5.25 -18.88
C MET A 187 17.33 -4.32 -17.67
N PHE A 188 16.22 -4.11 -16.95
CA PHE A 188 16.10 -3.27 -15.76
C PHE A 188 15.97 -4.09 -14.47
N ASP A 189 16.11 -5.41 -14.52
CA ASP A 189 16.06 -6.28 -13.34
C ASP A 189 17.40 -6.27 -12.60
N ASN A 190 17.68 -5.12 -12.00
CA ASN A 190 18.87 -4.88 -11.18
C ASN A 190 18.53 -3.99 -9.99
N GLN A 191 19.37 -4.04 -8.96
CA GLN A 191 19.10 -3.37 -7.68
C GLN A 191 18.92 -1.84 -7.82
N LYS A 192 19.67 -1.20 -8.73
CA LYS A 192 19.62 0.25 -8.93
C LYS A 192 18.25 0.65 -9.49
N ASP A 193 17.81 -0.01 -10.55
CA ASP A 193 16.54 0.31 -11.21
C ASP A 193 15.35 -0.11 -10.34
N PHE A 194 15.44 -1.23 -9.62
CA PHE A 194 14.43 -1.62 -8.63
C PHE A 194 14.30 -0.58 -7.52
N ASN A 195 15.42 -0.12 -6.93
CA ASN A 195 15.38 0.91 -5.88
C ASN A 195 14.77 2.21 -6.39
N HIS A 196 15.08 2.59 -7.63
CA HIS A 196 14.50 3.76 -8.27
C HIS A 196 12.99 3.61 -8.45
N ALA A 197 12.53 2.48 -9.01
CA ALA A 197 11.13 2.18 -9.21
C ALA A 197 10.34 2.11 -7.88
N ALA A 198 10.92 1.52 -6.84
CA ALA A 198 10.32 1.44 -5.51
C ALA A 198 10.14 2.84 -4.88
N ALA A 199 11.10 3.74 -5.03
CA ALA A 199 10.97 5.12 -4.53
C ALA A 199 9.92 5.93 -5.32
N LEU A 200 9.72 5.62 -6.60
CA LEU A 200 8.65 6.20 -7.41
C LEU A 200 7.27 5.60 -7.12
N GLY A 201 7.17 4.52 -6.34
CA GLY A 201 5.91 3.85 -6.03
C GLY A 201 5.37 3.00 -7.19
N VAL A 202 6.26 2.34 -7.93
CA VAL A 202 5.94 1.49 -9.09
C VAL A 202 6.63 0.12 -9.09
N ALA A 203 7.28 -0.28 -7.98
CA ALA A 203 7.85 -1.62 -7.78
C ALA A 203 7.82 -2.05 -6.31
#